data_AF-W3A1X0-F1
#
_entry.id   AF-W3A1X0-F1
#
_cell.length_a   1.000
_cell.length_b   1.000
_cell.length_c   1.000
_cell.angle_alpha   90.00
_cell.angle_beta   90.00
_cell.angle_gamma   90.00
#
_symmetry.space_group_name_H-M   'P 1'
#
loop_
_entity.id
_entity.type
_entity.pdbx_description
1 polymer ?
#
loop_
_entity_poly.entity_id
_entity_poly.type
_entity_poly.pdbx_seq_one_letter_code
_entity_poly.pdbx_strand_id
1 'polypeptide(L)'
;VAPKQAEFVDSCAQTKYDDGCLVTEGKLVTFLTKFVIPRGSKRQKVEGGEGKTLSLAGVEAYAKAVIDLYKLQQTRKTNIHPHPRGKAYKFLFDTLKRKDGEKTNEL
;
A
#
# COMPACT_ATOMS: atom_id res chain seq x y z
N VAL A 1 -15.96 -0.42 -6.64
CA VAL A 1 -14.74 -0.19 -5.82
C VAL A 1 -13.53 -0.28 -6.74
N ALA A 2 -12.57 0.64 -6.66
CA ALA A 2 -11.39 0.59 -7.53
C ALA A 2 -10.56 -0.68 -7.23
N PRO A 3 -9.90 -1.33 -8.21
CA PRO A 3 -9.22 -2.61 -7.99
C PRO A 3 -8.20 -2.63 -6.84
N LYS A 4 -7.47 -1.52 -6.65
CA LYS A 4 -6.49 -1.39 -5.55
C LYS A 4 -7.15 -1.21 -4.17
N GLN A 5 -8.33 -0.62 -4.12
CA GLN A 5 -9.12 -0.50 -2.89
C GLN A 5 -9.71 -1.86 -2.50
N ALA A 6 -10.18 -2.64 -3.48
CA ALA A 6 -10.64 -4.00 -3.24
C ALA A 6 -9.52 -4.87 -2.64
N GLU A 7 -8.31 -4.80 -3.21
CA GLU A 7 -7.15 -5.53 -2.67
C GLU A 7 -6.81 -5.14 -1.22
N PHE A 8 -6.99 -3.86 -0.85
CA PHE A 8 -6.85 -3.43 0.54
C PHE A 8 -7.94 -4.03 1.45
N VAL A 9 -9.20 -4.03 1.02
CA VAL A 9 -10.31 -4.63 1.77
C VAL A 9 -10.07 -6.13 1.97
N ASP A 10 -9.65 -6.83 0.92
CA ASP A 10 -9.31 -8.26 0.96
C ASP A 10 -8.15 -8.52 1.93
N SER A 11 -7.14 -7.65 1.95
CA SER A 11 -6.02 -7.76 2.90
C SER A 11 -6.47 -7.56 4.35
N CYS A 12 -7.46 -6.69 4.59
CA CYS A 12 -8.03 -6.48 5.93
C CYS A 12 -8.81 -7.72 6.38
N ALA A 13 -9.58 -8.34 5.47
CA ALA A 13 -10.29 -9.58 5.73
C ALA A 13 -9.33 -10.75 6.03
N GLN A 14 -8.24 -10.88 5.27
CA GLN A 14 -7.20 -11.89 5.51
C GLN A 14 -6.48 -11.69 6.85
N THR A 15 -6.26 -10.44 7.26
CA THR A 15 -5.62 -10.11 8.55
C THR A 15 -6.60 -10.19 9.72
N LYS A 16 -7.92 -10.28 9.46
CA LYS A 16 -9.01 -10.38 10.44
C LYS A 16 -9.02 -9.23 11.46
N TYR A 17 -8.90 -7.99 10.98
CA TYR A 17 -9.03 -6.82 11.86
C TYR A 17 -10.48 -6.67 12.37
N ASP A 18 -10.63 -6.40 13.67
CA ASP A 18 -11.94 -6.30 14.34
C ASP A 18 -12.80 -5.14 13.82
N ASP A 19 -12.17 -4.03 13.47
CA ASP A 19 -12.77 -2.83 12.88
C ASP A 19 -12.89 -2.93 11.33
N GLY A 20 -12.69 -4.12 10.78
CA GLY A 20 -12.82 -4.41 9.35
C GLY A 20 -11.85 -3.59 8.50
N CYS A 21 -12.38 -2.87 7.51
CA CYS A 21 -11.59 -2.14 6.52
C CYS A 21 -11.45 -0.63 6.80
N LEU A 22 -11.64 -0.17 8.05
CA LEU A 22 -11.26 1.20 8.42
C LEU A 22 -9.79 1.44 8.11
N VAL A 23 -9.50 2.52 7.38
CA VAL A 23 -8.14 2.84 6.98
C VAL A 23 -7.41 3.52 8.15
N THR A 24 -6.34 2.88 8.62
CA THR A 24 -5.40 3.46 9.59
C THR A 24 -4.00 3.50 8.98
N GLU A 25 -3.08 4.26 9.57
CA GLU A 25 -1.67 4.23 9.17
C GLU A 25 -1.11 2.80 9.23
N GLY A 26 -1.33 2.09 10.33
CA GLY A 26 -0.80 0.73 10.52
C GLY A 26 -1.29 -0.24 9.46
N LYS A 27 -2.57 -0.16 9.09
CA LYS A 27 -3.16 -1.00 8.03
C LYS A 27 -2.62 -0.64 6.65
N LEU A 28 -2.47 0.66 6.35
CA LEU A 28 -1.86 1.10 5.10
C LEU A 28 -0.43 0.57 4.97
N VAL A 29 0.39 0.75 6.00
CA VAL A 29 1.79 0.26 5.99
C VAL A 29 1.82 -1.25 5.85
N THR A 30 1.02 -1.98 6.64
CA THR A 30 0.95 -3.46 6.59
C THR A 30 0.52 -3.96 5.21
N PHE A 31 -0.49 -3.32 4.60
CA PHE A 31 -0.93 -3.63 3.26
C PHE A 31 0.21 -3.49 2.24
N LEU A 32 0.92 -2.36 2.28
CA LEU A 32 2.03 -2.12 1.37
C LEU A 32 3.18 -3.12 1.58
N THR A 33 3.59 -3.37 2.82
CA THR A 33 4.79 -4.17 3.12
C THR A 33 4.56 -5.67 3.05
N LYS A 34 3.36 -6.16 3.38
CA LYS A 34 3.07 -7.61 3.40
C LYS A 34 2.41 -8.12 2.13
N PHE A 35 1.61 -7.29 1.45
CA PHE A 35 0.80 -7.75 0.32
C PHE A 35 1.23 -7.14 -1.01
N VAL A 36 1.55 -5.85 -1.06
CA VAL A 36 1.82 -5.17 -2.35
C VAL A 36 3.27 -5.32 -2.79
N ILE A 37 4.22 -4.96 -1.92
CA ILE A 37 5.65 -4.95 -2.23
C ILE A 37 6.17 -6.37 -2.53
N PRO A 38 5.94 -7.39 -1.67
CA PRO A 38 6.44 -8.74 -1.92
C PRO A 38 5.83 -9.40 -3.17
N ARG A 39 4.54 -9.13 -3.44
CA ARG A 39 3.83 -9.66 -4.61
C ARG A 39 4.32 -9.04 -5.94
N GLY A 40 4.93 -7.86 -5.90
CA GLY A 40 5.38 -7.14 -7.10
C GLY A 40 4.24 -6.70 -8.01
N SER A 41 4.43 -6.74 -9.32
CA SER A 41 3.45 -6.34 -10.32
C SER A 41 2.49 -7.49 -10.67
N LYS A 42 1.19 -7.19 -10.83
CA LYS A 42 0.18 -8.18 -11.27
C LYS A 42 0.20 -8.41 -12.79
N ARG A 43 0.78 -7.49 -13.57
CA ARG A 43 0.74 -7.49 -15.04
C ARG A 43 2.05 -7.97 -15.64
N GLN A 44 3.14 -7.36 -15.20
CA GLN A 44 4.50 -7.74 -15.56
C GLN A 44 5.00 -8.82 -14.60
N LYS A 45 5.48 -9.92 -15.18
CA LYS A 45 6.10 -11.04 -14.47
C LYS A 45 7.55 -11.18 -14.90
N VAL A 46 8.41 -11.66 -14.01
CA VAL A 46 9.77 -12.10 -14.35
C VAL A 46 9.73 -13.56 -14.82
N GLU A 47 10.83 -14.04 -15.38
CA GLU A 47 11.01 -15.47 -15.65
C GLU A 47 10.87 -16.25 -14.33
N GLY A 48 10.01 -17.27 -14.34
CA GLY A 48 9.56 -17.96 -13.11
C GLY A 48 8.15 -17.57 -12.64
N GLY A 49 7.51 -16.58 -13.27
CA GLY A 49 6.09 -16.27 -13.07
C GLY A 49 5.79 -15.38 -11.86
N GLU A 50 6.80 -15.01 -11.09
CA GLU A 50 6.71 -14.02 -10.01
C GLU A 50 6.45 -12.62 -10.55
N GLY A 51 5.78 -11.77 -9.77
CA GLY A 51 5.51 -10.39 -10.16
C GLY A 51 6.79 -9.55 -10.18
N LYS A 52 7.05 -8.83 -11.27
CA LYS A 52 8.18 -7.90 -11.35
C LYS A 52 8.12 -6.90 -10.20
N THR A 53 9.26 -6.57 -9.56
CA THR A 53 9.31 -5.58 -8.48
C THR A 53 8.62 -4.28 -8.90
N LEU A 54 7.75 -3.75 -8.04
CA LEU A 54 7.08 -2.48 -8.29
C LEU A 54 8.06 -1.31 -8.15
N SER A 55 7.94 -0.32 -9.04
CA SER A 55 8.60 0.98 -8.85
C SER A 55 7.98 1.72 -7.67
N LEU A 56 8.69 2.73 -7.16
CA LEU A 56 8.19 3.63 -6.11
C LEU A 56 6.83 4.23 -6.48
N ALA A 57 6.67 4.69 -7.72
CA ALA A 57 5.41 5.23 -8.23
C ALA A 57 4.28 4.17 -8.24
N GLY A 58 4.62 2.91 -8.53
CA GLY A 58 3.69 1.80 -8.44
C GLY A 58 3.15 1.59 -7.03
N VAL A 59 4.03 1.61 -6.02
CA VAL A 59 3.66 1.51 -4.60
C VAL A 59 2.85 2.74 -4.16
N GLU A 60 3.23 3.94 -4.61
CA GLU A 60 2.49 5.17 -4.31
C GLU A 60 1.08 5.15 -4.88
N ALA A 61 0.86 4.55 -6.05
CA ALA A 61 -0.47 4.40 -6.63
C ALA A 61 -1.40 3.52 -5.76
N TYR A 62 -0.86 2.49 -5.08
CA TYR A 62 -1.63 1.73 -4.08
C TYR A 62 -1.93 2.57 -2.84
N ALA A 63 -0.93 3.29 -2.32
CA ALA A 63 -1.12 4.18 -1.18
C ALA A 63 -2.20 5.23 -1.45
N LYS A 64 -2.15 5.87 -2.62
CA LYS A 64 -3.14 6.86 -3.06
C LYS A 64 -4.55 6.28 -3.09
N ALA A 65 -4.73 5.08 -3.64
CA ALA A 65 -6.04 4.44 -3.69
C ALA A 65 -6.63 4.17 -2.30
N VAL A 66 -5.80 3.76 -1.34
CA VAL A 66 -6.20 3.55 0.06
C VAL A 66 -6.47 4.88 0.77
N ILE A 67 -5.72 5.94 0.46
CA ILE A 67 -5.99 7.30 0.98
C ILE A 67 -7.31 7.84 0.45
N ASP A 68 -7.65 7.58 -0.81
CA ASP A 68 -8.94 7.98 -1.37
C ASP A 68 -10.10 7.21 -0.71
N LEU A 69 -9.87 5.95 -0.30
CA LEU A 69 -10.81 5.21 0.55
C LEU A 69 -10.94 5.83 1.95
N TYR A 70 -9.83 6.22 2.59
CA TYR A 70 -9.85 6.95 3.86
C TYR A 70 -10.67 8.24 3.77
N LYS A 71 -10.48 9.03 2.72
CA LYS A 71 -11.26 10.26 2.49
C LYS A 71 -12.76 9.96 2.38
N LEU A 72 -13.13 8.91 1.66
CA LEU A 72 -14.53 8.48 1.57
C LEU A 72 -15.09 8.08 2.95
N GLN A 73 -14.31 7.39 3.77
CA GLN A 73 -14.70 7.02 5.14
C GLN A 73 -14.84 8.25 6.05
N GLN A 74 -13.97 9.24 5.92
CA GLN A 74 -14.06 10.52 6.63
C GLN A 74 -15.31 11.31 6.21
N THR A 75 -15.59 11.42 4.91
CA THR A 75 -16.81 12.07 4.40
C THR A 75 -18.07 11.39 4.95
N ARG A 76 -18.05 10.06 5.11
CA ARG A 76 -19.14 9.27 5.70
C ARG A 76 -19.15 9.28 7.23
N LYS A 77 -18.18 9.92 7.87
CA LYS A 77 -17.99 9.95 9.33
C LYS A 77 -17.86 8.57 9.97
N THR A 78 -17.35 7.58 9.23
CA THR A 78 -17.14 6.21 9.73
C THR A 78 -15.72 5.96 10.24
N ASN A 79 -14.78 6.84 9.90
CA ASN A 79 -13.39 6.71 10.30
C ASN A 79 -12.95 7.98 11.04
N ILE A 80 -12.66 7.83 12.33
CA ILE A 80 -12.22 8.92 13.22
C ILE A 80 -10.69 8.95 13.40
N HIS A 81 -9.95 8.07 12.73
CA HIS A 81 -8.51 7.95 12.88
C HIS A 81 -7.77 9.12 12.19
N PRO A 82 -6.54 9.43 12.63
CA PRO A 82 -5.68 10.38 11.95
C PRO A 82 -5.38 9.98 10.50
N HIS A 83 -4.94 10.96 9.71
CA HIS A 83 -4.58 10.73 8.31
C HIS A 83 -3.52 9.63 8.18
N PRO A 84 -3.69 8.63 7.28
CA PRO A 84 -2.86 7.42 7.25
C PRO A 84 -1.41 7.65 6.77
N ARG A 85 -1.08 8.83 6.22
CA ARG A 85 0.30 9.25 5.90
C ARG A 85 1.05 9.78 7.13
N GLY A 86 1.14 8.96 8.18
CA GLY A 86 1.86 9.28 9.41
C GLY A 86 3.36 9.03 9.34
N LYS A 87 3.99 8.78 10.50
CA LYS A 87 5.45 8.58 10.64
C LYS A 87 5.93 7.27 10.00
N ALA A 88 5.22 6.16 10.23
CA ALA A 88 5.58 4.85 9.69
C ALA A 88 5.43 4.82 8.16
N TYR A 89 4.40 5.49 7.63
CA TYR A 89 4.26 5.67 6.18
C TYR A 89 5.47 6.41 5.58
N LYS A 90 5.87 7.54 6.18
CA LYS A 90 7.02 8.33 5.72
C LYS A 90 8.30 7.50 5.76
N PHE A 91 8.56 6.83 6.88
CA PHE A 91 9.73 5.96 7.04
C PHE A 91 9.82 4.86 5.98
N LEU A 92 8.68 4.22 5.65
CA LEU A 92 8.61 3.24 4.57
C LEU A 92 9.01 3.86 3.23
N PHE A 93 8.42 5.00 2.86
CA PHE A 93 8.70 5.63 1.57
C PHE A 93 10.13 6.18 1.48
N ASP A 94 10.70 6.68 2.57
CA ASP A 94 12.09 7.11 2.61
C ASP A 94 13.04 5.91 2.42
N THR A 95 12.70 4.76 3.00
CA THR A 95 13.46 3.52 2.78
C THR A 95 13.35 3.03 1.34
N LEU A 96 12.17 3.09 0.73
CA LEU A 96 11.98 2.72 -0.67
C LEU A 96 12.74 3.65 -1.62
N LYS A 97 12.72 4.96 -1.38
CA LYS A 97 13.47 5.96 -2.16
C LYS A 97 14.97 5.69 -2.14
N ARG A 98 15.54 5.37 -0.97
CA ARG A 98 16.97 5.01 -0.87
C ARG A 98 17.30 3.79 -1.72
N LYS A 99 16.51 2.73 -1.62
CA LYS A 99 16.69 1.51 -2.41
C LYS A 99 16.54 1.72 -3.92
N ASP A 100 15.67 2.62 -4.34
CA ASP A 100 15.48 2.98 -5.75
C ASP A 100 16.69 3.77 -6.29
N GLY A 101 17.24 4.67 -5.47
CA GLY A 101 18.46 5.41 -5.80
C GLY A 101 19.70 4.52 -5.88
N GLU A 102 19.86 3.56 -4.96
CA GLU A 102 20.95 2.56 -4.99
C GLU A 102 20.94 1.75 -6.29
N LYS A 103 19.77 1.26 -6.71
CA LYS A 103 19.62 0.52 -7.98
C LYS A 103 19.94 1.34 -9.23
N THR A 104 19.78 2.66 -9.15
CA THR A 104 20.06 3.56 -10.27
C THR A 104 21.56 3.83 -10.41
N ASN A 105 22.33 3.73 -9.31
CA ASN A 105 23.78 3.97 -9.30
C ASN A 105 24.63 2.72 -9.61
N GLU A 106 24.01 1.53 -9.70
CA GLU A 106 24.69 0.26 -10.01
C GLU A 106 24.59 -0.15 -11.50
N LEU A 107 24.02 0.70 -12.36
CA LEU A 107 23.88 0.52 -13.82
C LEU A 107 24.74 1.53 -14.58
#